data_AF-A0A1M4YI37-F1
#
_entry.id   AF-A0A1M4YI37-F1
#
_cell.length_a   1.000
_cell.length_b   1.000
_cell.length_c   1.000
_cell.angle_alpha   90.00
_cell.angle_beta   90.00
_cell.angle_gamma   90.00
#
_symmetry.space_group_name_H-M   'P 1'
#
loop_
_entity.id
_entity.type
_entity.pdbx_description
1 polymer ?
#
loop_
_entity_poly.entity_id
_entity_poly.type
_entity_poly.pdbx_seq_one_letter_code
_entity_poly.pdbx_strand_id
1 'polypeptide(L)'
;MSQKVNILIVDDHPFIIQGYKNVINLFPDKSITFQFFEATDCRSGYDIIMQANEPYDIAFLDVSMPEYEEKNIHTGEDLAKLLNAEMPQCKVALLTMHSESLKVQSIIDEINPLGLVIKNDLTFDNMILALTTILKGETYYSDSVIKFLNNQQKEKVYVDVIDRQILHYLSKGINYDDIPLYISISSSSVKTRKENMKELLNIAGSDDETLVAIAKDRGMLL
;
A
#
# COMPACT_ATOMS: atom_id res chain seq x y z
N MET A 1 -18.50 -13.47 29.30
CA MET A 1 -17.37 -12.60 29.66
C MET A 1 -17.13 -11.70 28.47
N SER A 2 -16.93 -10.39 28.67
CA SER A 2 -16.60 -9.52 27.55
C SER A 2 -15.21 -9.88 27.02
N GLN A 3 -15.07 -10.01 25.70
CA GLN A 3 -13.78 -10.21 25.07
C GLN A 3 -12.96 -8.92 25.24
N LYS A 4 -11.80 -9.03 25.88
CA LYS A 4 -10.87 -7.91 26.04
C LYS A 4 -9.92 -7.87 24.84
N VAL A 5 -9.75 -6.69 24.25
CA VAL A 5 -8.86 -6.46 23.11
C VAL A 5 -7.87 -5.36 23.47
N ASN A 6 -6.59 -5.69 23.46
CA ASN A 6 -5.48 -4.78 23.72
C ASN A 6 -5.07 -4.07 22.42
N ILE A 7 -5.26 -2.76 22.35
CA ILE A 7 -4.96 -1.94 21.17
C ILE A 7 -3.79 -1.01 21.47
N LEU A 8 -2.71 -1.15 20.71
CA LEU A 8 -1.62 -0.18 20.67
C LEU A 8 -1.93 0.90 19.61
N ILE A 9 -1.72 2.16 19.96
CA ILE A 9 -1.80 3.30 19.03
C ILE A 9 -0.51 4.10 19.17
N VAL A 10 0.23 4.27 18.07
CA VAL A 10 1.45 5.08 18.03
C VAL A 10 1.29 6.15 16.97
N ASP A 11 1.25 7.41 17.37
CA ASP A 11 1.06 8.56 16.49
C ASP A 11 1.61 9.82 17.17
N ASP A 12 2.39 10.63 16.47
CA ASP A 12 3.02 11.83 17.03
C ASP A 12 2.04 13.00 17.25
N HIS A 13 0.76 12.80 16.93
CA HIS A 13 -0.32 13.74 17.20
C HIS A 13 -1.26 13.22 18.31
N PRO A 14 -1.09 13.66 19.58
CA PRO A 14 -1.93 13.23 20.71
C PRO A 14 -3.44 13.45 20.51
N PHE A 15 -3.82 14.52 19.79
CA PHE A 15 -5.22 14.79 19.47
C PHE A 15 -5.83 13.71 18.57
N ILE A 16 -5.04 13.18 17.64
CA ILE A 16 -5.45 12.11 16.72
C ILE A 16 -5.61 10.79 17.48
N ILE A 17 -4.70 10.45 18.38
CA ILE A 17 -4.82 9.29 19.27
C ILE A 17 -6.14 9.32 20.03
N GLN A 18 -6.48 10.47 20.63
CA GLN A 18 -7.75 10.60 21.35
C GLN A 18 -8.96 10.48 20.43
N GLY A 19 -8.88 11.01 19.20
CA GLY A 19 -9.87 10.80 18.16
C GLY A 19 -10.10 9.31 17.88
N TYR A 20 -9.03 8.55 17.63
CA TYR A 20 -9.11 7.11 17.39
C TYR A 20 -9.75 6.36 18.56
N LYS A 21 -9.30 6.62 19.80
CA LYS A 21 -9.87 6.02 21.01
C LYS A 21 -11.36 6.30 21.14
N ASN A 22 -11.78 7.55 20.88
CA ASN A 22 -13.19 7.93 20.94
C ASN A 22 -14.04 7.16 19.92
N VAL A 23 -13.56 7.02 18.68
CA VAL A 23 -14.25 6.25 17.64
C VAL A 23 -14.31 4.77 18.00
N ILE A 24 -13.18 4.18 18.41
CA ILE A 24 -13.11 2.76 18.78
C ILE A 24 -14.04 2.44 19.97
N ASN A 25 -14.16 3.33 20.96
CA ASN A 25 -15.10 3.13 22.07
C ASN A 25 -16.59 3.15 21.65
N LEU A 26 -16.89 3.75 20.49
CA LEU A 26 -18.22 3.73 19.90
C LEU A 26 -18.50 2.45 19.09
N PHE A 27 -17.58 1.48 19.07
CA PHE A 27 -17.76 0.21 18.39
C PHE A 27 -19.13 -0.43 18.74
N PRO A 28 -19.88 -0.94 17.75
CA PRO A 28 -21.26 -1.40 17.98
C PRO A 28 -21.35 -2.60 18.91
N ASP A 29 -20.39 -3.54 18.84
CA ASP A 29 -20.41 -4.76 19.66
C ASP A 29 -19.94 -4.48 21.08
N LYS A 30 -20.89 -4.44 22.02
CA LYS A 30 -20.62 -4.21 23.46
C LYS A 30 -20.14 -5.45 24.21
N SER A 31 -20.04 -6.60 23.54
CA SER A 31 -19.36 -7.76 24.11
C SER A 31 -17.84 -7.62 24.08
N ILE A 32 -17.31 -6.65 23.31
CA ILE A 32 -15.88 -6.35 23.23
C ILE A 32 -15.55 -5.13 24.10
N THR A 33 -14.48 -5.23 24.87
CA THR A 33 -13.91 -4.13 25.66
C THR A 33 -12.50 -3.84 25.19
N PHE A 34 -12.19 -2.58 24.89
CA PHE A 34 -10.89 -2.17 24.39
C PHE A 34 -10.02 -1.60 25.53
N GLN A 35 -8.79 -2.09 25.64
CA GLN A 35 -7.75 -1.46 26.44
C GLN A 35 -6.77 -0.78 25.50
N PHE A 36 -6.48 0.50 25.75
CA PHE A 36 -5.59 1.29 24.91
C PHE A 36 -4.22 1.44 25.54
N PHE A 37 -3.21 1.33 24.68
CA PHE A 37 -1.81 1.62 24.95
C PHE A 37 -1.37 2.66 23.93
N GLU A 38 -0.69 3.70 24.36
CA GLU A 38 -0.44 4.88 23.54
C GLU A 38 1.01 5.32 23.64
N ALA A 39 1.56 5.72 22.50
CA ALA A 39 2.91 6.27 22.35
C ALA A 39 2.89 7.34 21.25
N THR A 40 3.86 8.26 21.27
CA THR A 40 3.86 9.47 20.44
C THR A 40 5.07 9.62 19.54
N ASP A 41 5.94 8.61 19.50
CA ASP A 41 7.14 8.59 18.67
C ASP A 41 7.69 7.15 18.58
N CYS A 42 8.73 6.96 17.77
CA CYS A 42 9.36 5.66 17.60
C CYS A 42 10.02 5.14 18.89
N ARG A 43 10.49 6.04 19.78
CA ARG A 43 11.16 5.64 21.03
C ARG A 43 10.17 5.08 22.03
N SER A 44 9.14 5.86 22.35
CA SER A 44 8.04 5.44 23.23
C SER A 44 7.29 4.24 22.65
N GLY A 45 7.15 4.16 21.32
CA GLY A 45 6.61 2.99 20.62
C GLY A 45 7.47 1.73 20.81
N TYR A 46 8.80 1.84 20.66
CA TYR A 46 9.71 0.73 20.92
C TYR A 46 9.64 0.29 22.40
N ASP A 47 9.72 1.25 23.32
CA ASP A 47 9.75 0.98 24.75
C ASP A 47 8.46 0.28 25.22
N ILE A 48 7.29 0.74 24.75
CA ILE A 48 6.01 0.15 25.14
C ILE A 48 5.84 -1.28 24.59
N ILE A 49 6.34 -1.55 23.37
CA ILE A 49 6.35 -2.90 22.79
C ILE A 49 7.24 -3.83 23.61
N MET A 50 8.46 -3.40 23.94
CA MET A 50 9.44 -4.23 24.66
C MET A 50 9.07 -4.49 26.12
N GLN A 51 8.30 -3.59 26.72
CA GLN A 51 7.89 -3.67 28.13
C GLN A 51 6.47 -4.22 28.30
N ALA A 52 5.83 -4.67 27.22
CA ALA A 52 4.46 -5.16 27.26
C ALA A 52 4.34 -6.43 28.11
N ASN A 53 3.48 -6.41 29.13
CA ASN A 53 3.19 -7.57 29.96
C ASN A 53 2.23 -8.57 29.27
N GLU A 54 1.36 -8.06 28.40
CA GLU A 54 0.42 -8.83 27.59
C GLU A 54 0.62 -8.43 26.11
N PRO A 55 0.48 -9.36 25.15
CA PRO A 55 0.57 -9.01 23.74
C PRO A 55 -0.58 -8.08 23.34
N TYR A 56 -0.33 -7.27 22.32
CA TYR A 56 -1.36 -6.48 21.67
C TYR A 56 -2.11 -7.31 20.62
N ASP A 57 -3.43 -7.14 20.56
CA ASP A 57 -4.27 -7.79 19.55
C ASP A 57 -4.24 -7.03 18.22
N ILE A 58 -4.17 -5.70 18.30
CA ILE A 58 -4.13 -4.78 17.16
C ILE A 58 -3.18 -3.63 17.47
N ALA A 59 -2.39 -3.21 16.48
CA ALA A 59 -1.58 -2.00 16.55
C ALA A 59 -1.92 -1.06 15.40
N PHE A 60 -2.27 0.19 15.72
CA PHE A 60 -2.39 1.29 14.76
C PHE A 60 -1.14 2.15 14.84
N LEU A 61 -0.38 2.22 13.76
CA LEU A 61 0.91 2.90 13.72
C LEU A 61 0.88 4.00 12.65
N ASP A 62 1.18 5.24 13.02
CA ASP A 62 1.54 6.25 12.03
C ASP A 62 2.87 5.89 11.39
N VAL A 63 2.96 6.00 10.07
CA VAL A 63 4.20 5.75 9.32
C VAL A 63 5.25 6.82 9.61
N SER A 64 4.83 8.08 9.73
CA SER A 64 5.75 9.23 9.84
C SER A 64 5.73 9.79 11.25
N MET A 65 6.77 9.48 12.03
CA MET A 65 6.90 9.91 13.43
C MET A 65 8.37 10.24 13.75
N PRO A 66 8.65 10.98 14.84
CA PRO A 66 10.02 11.18 15.30
C PRO A 66 10.75 9.85 15.55
N GLU A 67 11.99 9.77 15.07
CA GLU A 67 12.79 8.54 15.07
C GLU A 67 13.43 8.20 16.43
N TYR A 68 13.85 6.93 16.55
CA TYR A 68 14.68 6.40 17.62
C TYR A 68 15.98 5.82 17.02
N GLU A 69 16.92 6.72 16.73
CA GLU A 69 18.19 6.41 16.08
C GLU A 69 19.00 5.34 16.82
N GLU A 70 19.07 5.36 18.15
CA GLU A 70 19.91 4.43 18.92
C GLU A 70 19.47 2.96 18.80
N LYS A 71 18.23 2.73 18.35
CA LYS A 71 17.69 1.40 18.05
C LYS A 71 17.45 1.15 16.56
N ASN A 72 17.87 2.06 15.69
CA ASN A 72 17.61 2.02 14.24
C ASN A 72 16.11 1.87 13.92
N ILE A 73 15.25 2.57 14.66
CA ILE A 73 13.80 2.62 14.40
C ILE A 73 13.49 4.02 13.89
N HIS A 74 13.29 4.17 12.59
CA HIS A 74 13.16 5.48 11.94
C HIS A 74 11.71 5.84 11.61
N THR A 75 10.84 4.83 11.52
CA THR A 75 9.47 4.97 11.03
C THR A 75 8.51 4.04 11.77
N GLY A 76 7.21 4.26 11.60
CA GLY A 76 6.19 3.30 12.03
C GLY A 76 6.30 1.94 11.34
N GLU A 77 6.92 1.88 10.16
CA GLU A 77 7.20 0.62 9.46
C GLU A 77 8.24 -0.22 10.21
N ASP A 78 9.23 0.43 10.83
CA ASP A 78 10.22 -0.25 11.66
C ASP A 78 9.58 -0.79 12.95
N LEU A 79 8.64 -0.05 13.55
CA LEU A 79 7.82 -0.55 14.65
C LEU A 79 6.92 -1.72 14.22
N ALA A 80 6.37 -1.69 13.01
CA ALA A 80 5.59 -2.80 12.47
C ALA A 80 6.44 -4.07 12.31
N LYS A 81 7.67 -3.93 11.79
CA LYS A 81 8.64 -5.03 11.69
C LYS A 81 9.01 -5.57 13.08
N LEU A 82 9.15 -4.69 14.06
CA LEU A 82 9.39 -5.06 15.46
C LEU A 82 8.22 -5.87 16.05
N LEU A 83 6.98 -5.38 15.87
CA LEU A 83 5.78 -6.10 16.31
C LEU A 83 5.65 -7.47 15.65
N ASN A 84 5.94 -7.57 14.35
CA ASN A 84 5.89 -8.85 13.65
C ASN A 84 6.90 -9.86 14.23
N ALA A 85 8.04 -9.39 14.75
CA ALA A 85 9.06 -10.23 15.39
C ALA A 85 8.67 -10.64 16.83
N GLU A 86 8.25 -9.67 17.66
CA GLU A 86 8.01 -9.88 19.09
C GLU A 86 6.59 -10.39 19.39
N MET A 87 5.61 -10.00 18.57
CA MET A 87 4.18 -10.28 18.75
C MET A 87 3.54 -10.71 17.42
N PRO A 88 3.90 -11.89 16.86
CA PRO A 88 3.48 -12.30 15.52
C PRO A 88 1.96 -12.52 15.34
N GLN A 89 1.18 -12.49 16.42
CA GLN A 89 -0.28 -12.54 16.40
C GLN A 89 -0.94 -11.15 16.44
N CYS A 90 -0.16 -10.10 16.66
CA CYS A 90 -0.63 -8.73 16.64
C CYS A 90 -1.01 -8.35 15.22
N LYS A 91 -2.22 -7.82 15.05
CA LYS A 91 -2.71 -7.39 13.75
C LYS A 91 -2.29 -5.95 13.52
N VAL A 92 -1.35 -5.73 12.60
CA VAL A 92 -0.79 -4.41 12.34
C VAL A 92 -1.63 -3.65 11.31
N ALA A 93 -1.91 -2.39 11.61
CA ALA A 93 -2.50 -1.40 10.72
C ALA A 93 -1.59 -0.17 10.64
N LEU A 94 -1.14 0.17 9.42
CA LEU A 94 -0.35 1.37 9.17
C LEU A 94 -1.23 2.49 8.64
N LEU A 95 -1.06 3.68 9.23
CA LEU A 95 -1.75 4.91 8.90
C LEU A 95 -0.72 5.87 8.30
N THR A 96 -1.01 6.49 7.16
CA THR A 96 -0.04 7.36 6.50
C THR A 96 -0.69 8.56 5.82
N MET A 97 0.01 9.69 5.81
CA MET A 97 -0.33 10.83 4.94
C MET A 97 0.19 10.64 3.51
N HIS A 98 1.16 9.74 3.32
CA HIS A 98 1.78 9.44 2.02
C HIS A 98 0.81 8.65 1.16
N SER A 99 0.47 9.20 0.00
CA SER A 99 -0.43 8.57 -0.99
C SER A 99 0.31 8.14 -2.26
N GLU A 100 1.63 8.31 -2.27
CA GLU A 100 2.52 7.97 -3.35
C GLU A 100 2.58 6.45 -3.57
N SER A 101 2.46 6.05 -4.83
CA SER A 101 2.42 4.66 -5.28
C SER A 101 3.55 3.79 -4.74
N LEU A 102 4.79 4.27 -4.84
CA LEU A 102 5.97 3.53 -4.43
C LEU A 102 5.98 3.24 -2.93
N LYS A 103 5.50 4.19 -2.10
CA LYS A 103 5.48 4.03 -0.65
C LYS A 103 4.41 3.03 -0.21
N VAL A 104 3.22 3.12 -0.80
CA VAL A 104 2.13 2.17 -0.54
C VAL A 104 2.56 0.75 -0.94
N GLN A 105 3.19 0.60 -2.10
CA GLN A 105 3.68 -0.70 -2.57
C GLN A 105 4.78 -1.27 -1.66
N SER A 106 5.77 -0.46 -1.25
CA SER A 106 6.84 -0.92 -0.36
C SER A 106 6.31 -1.40 0.98
N ILE A 107 5.34 -0.69 1.56
CA ILE A 107 4.69 -1.08 2.82
C ILE A 107 4.02 -2.45 2.67
N ILE A 108 3.28 -2.67 1.57
CA ILE A 108 2.61 -3.95 1.31
C ILE A 108 3.64 -5.08 1.15
N ASP A 109 4.70 -4.86 0.37
CA ASP A 109 5.67 -5.89 0.06
C ASP A 109 6.58 -6.25 1.25
N GLU A 110 6.96 -5.26 2.08
CA GLU A 110 7.90 -5.47 3.19
C GLU A 110 7.22 -5.86 4.50
N ILE A 111 5.99 -5.41 4.73
CA ILE A 111 5.30 -5.54 6.02
C ILE A 111 4.05 -6.39 5.91
N ASN A 112 3.37 -6.34 4.77
CA ASN A 112 2.10 -7.02 4.51
C ASN A 112 1.08 -6.82 5.64
N PRO A 113 0.74 -5.56 6.01
CA PRO A 113 -0.12 -5.28 7.15
C PRO A 113 -1.58 -5.68 6.86
N LEU A 114 -2.33 -6.03 7.91
CA LEU A 114 -3.78 -6.25 7.79
C LEU A 114 -4.54 -4.93 7.60
N GLY A 115 -3.97 -3.80 8.01
CA GLY A 115 -4.51 -2.47 7.75
C GLY A 115 -3.51 -1.58 7.00
N LEU A 116 -3.94 -0.93 5.92
CA LEU A 116 -3.20 0.18 5.32
C LEU A 116 -4.16 1.30 4.94
N VAL A 117 -4.03 2.44 5.60
CA VAL A 117 -4.98 3.54 5.48
C VAL A 117 -4.27 4.84 5.17
N ILE A 118 -4.70 5.50 4.11
CA ILE A 118 -4.38 6.91 3.90
C ILE A 118 -5.21 7.72 4.89
N LYS A 119 -4.55 8.49 5.77
CA LYS A 119 -5.20 9.25 6.85
C LYS A 119 -6.29 10.22 6.33
N ASN A 120 -6.17 10.72 5.10
CA ASN A 120 -7.20 11.56 4.45
C ASN A 120 -8.51 10.81 4.16
N ASP A 121 -8.47 9.48 4.01
CA ASP A 121 -9.66 8.65 3.82
C ASP A 121 -10.32 8.29 5.16
N LEU A 122 -9.71 8.65 6.29
CA LEU A 122 -10.13 8.20 7.60
C LEU A 122 -11.32 9.02 8.09
N THR A 123 -12.46 8.34 8.18
CA THR A 123 -13.71 8.84 8.74
C THR A 123 -14.13 7.97 9.93
N PHE A 124 -15.16 8.39 10.67
CA PHE A 124 -15.74 7.56 11.72
C PHE A 124 -16.12 6.17 11.20
N ASP A 125 -16.88 6.11 10.10
CA ASP A 125 -17.37 4.85 9.53
C ASP A 125 -16.23 3.98 9.01
N ASN A 126 -15.25 4.58 8.32
CA ASN A 126 -14.09 3.86 7.79
C ASN A 126 -13.21 3.30 8.91
N MET A 127 -13.07 4.00 10.03
CA MET A 127 -12.33 3.50 11.20
C MET A 127 -13.04 2.33 11.87
N ILE A 128 -14.37 2.38 12.02
CA ILE A 128 -15.17 1.26 12.53
C ILE A 128 -15.09 0.06 11.58
N LEU A 129 -15.16 0.30 10.27
CA LEU A 129 -15.03 -0.74 9.25
C LEU A 129 -13.63 -1.38 9.27
N ALA A 130 -12.57 -0.56 9.36
CA ALA A 130 -11.20 -1.03 9.47
C ALA A 130 -11.03 -1.93 10.70
N LEU A 131 -11.44 -1.45 11.88
CA LEU A 131 -11.36 -2.22 13.11
C LEU A 131 -12.16 -3.53 13.01
N THR A 132 -13.38 -3.50 12.46
CA THR A 132 -14.23 -4.69 12.30
C THR A 132 -13.55 -5.74 11.40
N THR A 133 -12.98 -5.30 10.29
CA THR A 133 -12.33 -6.15 9.29
C THR A 133 -11.06 -6.78 9.88
N ILE A 134 -10.23 -5.95 10.50
CA ILE A 134 -8.97 -6.39 11.12
C ILE A 134 -9.25 -7.35 12.29
N LEU A 135 -10.25 -7.09 13.13
CA LEU A 135 -10.63 -8.01 14.22
C LEU A 135 -10.96 -9.42 13.72
N LYS A 136 -11.51 -9.56 12.52
CA LYS A 136 -11.79 -10.86 11.87
C LYS A 136 -10.55 -11.52 11.24
N GLY A 137 -9.40 -10.85 11.25
CA GLY A 137 -8.19 -11.29 10.56
C GLY A 137 -8.23 -11.05 9.05
N GLU A 138 -9.12 -10.18 8.57
CA GLU A 138 -9.25 -9.80 7.17
C GLU A 138 -8.45 -8.52 6.90
N THR A 139 -8.03 -8.34 5.65
CA THR A 139 -7.30 -7.14 5.23
C THR A 139 -8.24 -5.98 4.96
N TYR A 140 -7.95 -4.82 5.54
CA TYR A 140 -8.60 -3.55 5.24
C TYR A 140 -7.61 -2.56 4.61
N TYR A 141 -7.91 -2.15 3.39
CA TYR A 141 -7.20 -1.07 2.70
C TYR A 141 -8.18 0.07 2.44
N SER A 142 -7.74 1.31 2.66
CA SER A 142 -8.60 2.47 2.40
C SER A 142 -8.86 2.65 0.89
N ASP A 143 -9.88 3.44 0.55
CA ASP A 143 -10.29 3.65 -0.85
C ASP A 143 -9.14 4.12 -1.74
N SER A 144 -8.27 5.01 -1.24
CA SER A 144 -7.09 5.48 -1.97
C SER A 144 -6.09 4.35 -2.23
N VAL A 145 -5.86 3.46 -1.25
CA VAL A 145 -4.98 2.28 -1.41
C VAL A 145 -5.59 1.29 -2.41
N ILE A 146 -6.89 1.00 -2.31
CA ILE A 146 -7.59 0.12 -3.25
C ILE A 146 -7.54 0.69 -4.66
N LYS A 147 -7.79 1.99 -4.82
CA LYS A 147 -7.71 2.69 -6.12
C LYS A 147 -6.29 2.60 -6.69
N PHE A 148 -5.27 2.78 -5.86
CA PHE A 148 -3.88 2.59 -6.24
C PHE A 148 -3.63 1.15 -6.73
N LEU A 149 -4.01 0.13 -5.96
CA LEU A 149 -3.82 -1.28 -6.34
C LEU A 149 -4.57 -1.65 -7.62
N ASN A 150 -5.78 -1.13 -7.81
CA ASN A 150 -6.55 -1.34 -9.03
C ASN A 150 -5.90 -0.66 -10.24
N ASN A 151 -5.34 0.54 -10.06
CA ASN A 151 -4.58 1.21 -11.11
C ASN A 151 -3.27 0.47 -11.40
N GLN A 152 -2.57 -0.04 -10.38
CA GLN A 152 -1.41 -0.91 -10.56
C GLN A 152 -1.76 -2.22 -11.26
N GLN A 153 -2.92 -2.82 -10.99
CA GLN A 153 -3.37 -3.97 -11.78
C GLN A 153 -3.70 -3.56 -13.21
N LYS A 154 -4.27 -2.38 -13.44
CA LYS A 154 -4.43 -1.83 -14.80
C LYS A 154 -3.12 -1.44 -15.47
N GLU A 155 -2.03 -1.25 -14.72
CA GLU A 155 -0.67 -1.00 -15.24
C GLU A 155 0.16 -2.28 -15.39
N LYS A 156 -0.02 -3.27 -14.50
CA LYS A 156 0.59 -4.62 -14.56
C LYS A 156 -0.09 -5.49 -15.60
N VAL A 157 -1.37 -5.26 -15.86
CA VAL A 157 -2.03 -5.66 -17.11
C VAL A 157 -1.69 -4.58 -18.13
N TYR A 158 -1.23 -4.95 -19.33
CA TYR A 158 -0.89 -4.08 -20.48
C TYR A 158 0.57 -3.73 -20.75
N VAL A 159 1.46 -4.73 -20.72
CA VAL A 159 2.21 -5.07 -21.94
C VAL A 159 2.22 -6.59 -22.02
N ASP A 160 1.24 -7.15 -22.72
CA ASP A 160 1.17 -8.59 -22.93
C ASP A 160 2.30 -9.07 -23.87
N VAL A 161 2.38 -10.38 -24.13
CA VAL A 161 3.41 -10.94 -25.03
C VAL A 161 3.39 -10.29 -26.41
N ILE A 162 2.20 -9.92 -26.93
CA ILE A 162 2.05 -9.27 -28.22
C ILE A 162 2.57 -7.83 -28.15
N ASP A 163 2.25 -7.09 -27.09
CA ASP A 163 2.76 -5.73 -26.90
C ASP A 163 4.30 -5.71 -26.80
N ARG A 164 4.90 -6.70 -26.11
CA ARG A 164 6.37 -6.84 -26.06
C ARG A 164 6.97 -7.16 -27.42
N GLN A 165 6.29 -7.98 -28.22
CA GLN A 165 6.72 -8.27 -29.60
C GLN A 165 6.62 -7.03 -30.49
N ILE A 166 5.55 -6.24 -30.36
CA ILE A 166 5.41 -4.95 -31.05
C ILE A 166 6.59 -4.04 -30.69
N LEU A 167 6.85 -3.86 -29.38
CA LEU A 167 7.98 -3.05 -28.90
C LEU A 167 9.33 -3.59 -29.38
N HIS A 168 9.51 -4.91 -29.44
CA HIS A 168 10.71 -5.55 -29.98
C HIS A 168 10.94 -5.15 -31.44
N TYR A 169 9.95 -5.31 -32.31
CA TYR A 169 10.10 -4.98 -33.73
C TYR A 169 10.22 -3.48 -33.99
N LEU A 170 9.51 -2.64 -33.23
CA LEU A 170 9.73 -1.19 -33.26
C LEU A 170 11.17 -0.84 -32.86
N SER A 171 11.74 -1.49 -31.84
CA SER A 171 13.13 -1.28 -31.42
C SER A 171 14.17 -1.70 -32.46
N LYS A 172 13.79 -2.55 -33.43
CA LYS A 172 14.60 -2.93 -34.59
C LYS A 172 14.43 -1.99 -35.78
N GLY A 173 13.60 -0.95 -35.66
CA GLY A 173 13.31 0.00 -36.74
C GLY A 173 12.33 -0.53 -37.79
N ILE A 174 11.57 -1.59 -37.48
CA ILE A 174 10.53 -2.09 -38.38
C ILE A 174 9.32 -1.15 -38.33
N ASN A 175 8.81 -0.77 -39.51
CA ASN A 175 7.60 0.05 -39.59
C ASN A 175 6.40 -0.71 -39.02
N TYR A 176 5.55 -0.03 -38.24
CA TYR A 176 4.39 -0.64 -37.62
C TYR A 176 3.42 -1.30 -38.63
N ASP A 177 3.36 -0.81 -39.87
CA ASP A 177 2.55 -1.39 -40.94
C ASP A 177 3.09 -2.76 -41.40
N ASP A 178 4.39 -3.03 -41.19
CA ASP A 178 5.08 -4.28 -41.56
C ASP A 178 5.16 -5.29 -40.40
N ILE A 179 4.90 -4.87 -39.16
CA ILE A 179 4.89 -5.74 -37.97
C ILE A 179 3.98 -6.98 -38.12
N PRO A 180 2.79 -6.90 -38.76
CA PRO A 180 1.95 -8.08 -39.06
C PRO A 180 2.63 -9.20 -39.86
N LEU A 181 3.76 -8.92 -40.53
CA LEU A 181 4.56 -9.95 -41.21
C LEU A 181 5.30 -10.87 -40.22
N TYR A 182 5.44 -10.43 -38.96
CA TYR A 182 6.23 -11.10 -37.93
C TYR A 182 5.40 -11.58 -36.73
N ILE A 183 4.18 -11.07 -36.56
CA ILE A 183 3.25 -11.46 -35.48
C ILE A 183 1.81 -11.59 -35.99
N SER A 184 1.04 -12.48 -35.37
CA SER A 184 -0.31 -12.86 -35.82
C SER A 184 -1.41 -11.85 -35.44
N ILE A 185 -1.24 -10.56 -35.76
CA ILE A 185 -2.26 -9.50 -35.59
C ILE A 185 -2.27 -8.54 -36.78
N SER A 186 -3.36 -7.80 -37.01
CA SER A 186 -3.46 -6.83 -38.10
C SER A 186 -2.71 -5.53 -37.81
N SER A 187 -2.37 -4.77 -38.85
CA SER A 187 -1.77 -3.43 -38.73
C SER A 187 -2.65 -2.46 -37.93
N SER A 188 -3.97 -2.57 -38.06
CA SER A 188 -4.92 -1.83 -37.24
C SER A 188 -4.82 -2.18 -35.75
N SER A 189 -4.65 -3.46 -35.41
CA SER A 189 -4.42 -3.90 -34.02
C SER A 189 -3.08 -3.43 -33.48
N VAL A 190 -2.01 -3.47 -34.29
CA VAL A 190 -0.69 -2.92 -33.92
C VAL A 190 -0.82 -1.44 -33.58
N LYS A 191 -1.50 -0.66 -34.43
CA LYS A 191 -1.73 0.77 -34.20
C LYS A 191 -2.51 1.04 -32.91
N THR A 192 -3.63 0.36 -32.69
CA THR A 192 -4.43 0.54 -31.46
C THR A 192 -3.62 0.20 -30.21
N ARG A 193 -2.90 -0.93 -30.21
CA ARG A 193 -2.07 -1.35 -29.07
C ARG A 193 -0.94 -0.35 -28.78
N LYS A 194 -0.32 0.19 -29.82
CA LYS A 194 0.70 1.23 -29.69
C LYS A 194 0.18 2.50 -29.01
N GLU A 195 -0.97 2.99 -29.42
CA GLU A 195 -1.57 4.17 -28.80
C GLU A 195 -1.98 3.88 -27.34
N ASN A 196 -2.52 2.70 -27.05
CA ASN A 196 -2.81 2.28 -25.68
C ASN A 196 -1.53 2.24 -24.81
N MET A 197 -0.40 1.73 -25.34
CA MET A 197 0.89 1.74 -24.62
C MET A 197 1.40 3.17 -24.39
N LYS A 198 1.18 4.11 -25.31
CA LYS A 198 1.54 5.53 -25.13
C LYS A 198 0.67 6.21 -24.07
N GLU A 199 -0.63 5.95 -24.07
CA GLU A 199 -1.54 6.41 -23.02
C GLU A 199 -1.13 5.85 -21.66
N LEU A 200 -0.83 4.53 -21.60
CA LEU A 200 -0.37 3.86 -20.39
C LEU A 200 0.91 4.47 -19.82
N LEU A 201 1.86 4.83 -20.70
CA LEU A 201 3.13 5.44 -20.31
C LEU A 201 3.02 6.95 -20.06
N ASN A 202 1.82 7.52 -20.16
CA ASN A 202 1.54 8.95 -20.05
C ASN A 202 2.36 9.81 -21.05
N ILE A 203 2.53 9.28 -22.26
CA ILE A 203 3.24 9.89 -23.39
C ILE A 203 2.35 9.95 -24.65
N ALA A 204 1.04 10.12 -24.46
CA ALA A 204 0.09 10.23 -25.55
C ALA A 204 0.52 11.31 -26.56
N GLY A 205 0.43 11.00 -27.86
CA GLY A 205 0.86 11.90 -28.94
C GLY A 205 2.37 11.91 -29.24
N SER A 206 3.19 11.17 -28.48
CA SER A 206 4.61 10.97 -28.80
C SER A 206 4.83 10.05 -30.01
N ASP A 207 6.05 10.06 -30.56
CA ASP A 207 6.46 9.15 -31.62
C ASP A 207 6.80 7.74 -31.10
N ASP A 208 7.06 6.84 -32.03
CA ASP A 208 7.32 5.43 -31.72
C ASP A 208 8.73 5.23 -31.11
N GLU A 209 9.67 6.13 -31.43
CA GLU A 209 11.01 6.14 -30.84
C GLU A 209 10.95 6.46 -29.34
N THR A 210 10.14 7.46 -28.95
CA THR A 210 9.89 7.83 -27.56
C THR A 210 9.24 6.68 -26.79
N LEU A 211 8.25 6.03 -27.41
CA LEU A 211 7.62 4.83 -26.83
C LEU A 211 8.64 3.73 -26.56
N VAL A 212 9.51 3.41 -27.53
CA VAL A 212 10.56 2.38 -27.37
C VAL A 212 11.59 2.77 -26.31
N ALA A 213 12.03 4.03 -26.28
CA ALA A 213 13.02 4.51 -25.32
C ALA A 213 12.53 4.35 -23.87
N ILE A 214 11.30 4.77 -23.60
CA ILE A 214 10.68 4.65 -22.27
C ILE A 214 10.38 3.20 -21.92
N ALA A 215 9.89 2.42 -22.89
CA ALA A 215 9.66 0.99 -22.68
C ALA A 215 10.96 0.24 -22.35
N LYS A 216 12.10 0.65 -22.92
CA LYS A 216 13.42 0.09 -22.59
C LYS A 216 13.86 0.44 -21.17
N ASP A 217 13.72 1.70 -20.77
CA ASP A 217 14.06 2.18 -19.44
C ASP A 217 13.24 1.47 -18.34
N ARG A 218 11.98 1.18 -18.64
CA ARG A 218 11.05 0.48 -17.73
C ARG A 218 11.09 -1.05 -17.82
N GLY A 219 12.02 -1.63 -18.57
CA GLY A 219 12.18 -3.10 -18.66
C GLY A 219 11.00 -3.83 -19.34
N MET A 220 10.29 -3.15 -20.24
CA MET A 220 9.10 -3.67 -20.95
C MET A 220 9.44 -4.39 -22.26
N LEU A 221 10.70 -4.33 -22.71
CA LEU A 221 11.20 -5.09 -23.86
C LEU A 221 11.52 -6.55 -23.47
N LEU A 222 11.50 -7.44 -24.47
CA LEU A 222 12.03 -8.80 -24.36
C LEU A 222 13.56 -8.80 -24.23
#